data_AF-A0A562K1W3-F1
#
_entry.id   AF-A0A562K1W3-F1
#
_cell.length_a   1.000
_cell.length_b   1.000
_cell.length_c   1.000
_cell.angle_alpha   90.00
_cell.angle_beta   90.00
_cell.angle_gamma   90.00
#
_symmetry.space_group_name_H-M   'P 1'
#
loop_
_entity.id
_entity.type
_entity.pdbx_description
1 polymer ?
#
loop_
_entity_poly.entity_id
_entity_poly.type
_entity_poly.pdbx_seq_one_letter_code
_entity_poly.pdbx_strand_id
1 'polypeptide(L)' 'MEFSLCSLDSALPVEVTLDEDNGRYMIRKSDTSGEYFNSANELIQWVKTNFSAEEFCDPREYHGMIQKLTDYLVNPNL' A
#
# COMPACT_ATOMS: atom_id res chain seq x y z
N MET A 1 -4.36 -9.15 -1.33
CA MET A 1 -3.80 -8.23 -2.34
C MET A 1 -2.38 -7.85 -1.95
N GLU A 2 -1.46 -7.89 -2.90
CA GLU A 2 -0.06 -7.51 -2.72
C GLU A 2 0.33 -6.55 -3.84
N PHE A 3 1.04 -5.47 -3.49
CA PHE A 3 1.53 -4.47 -4.42
C PHE A 3 3.03 -4.25 -4.20
N SER A 4 3.75 -4.00 -5.29
CA SER A 4 5.16 -3.62 -5.27
C SER A 4 5.33 -2.42 -6.19
N LEU A 5 5.68 -1.27 -5.63
CA LEU A 5 5.78 0.00 -6.35
C LEU A 5 7.22 0.47 -6.36
N CYS A 6 7.72 0.87 -7.52
CA CYS A 6 9.04 1.49 -7.66
C CYS A 6 9.03 2.87 -7.00
N SER A 7 9.91 3.08 -6.01
CA SER A 7 10.12 4.37 -5.35
C SER A 7 11.26 5.14 -6.01
N LEU A 8 11.17 6.47 -6.05
CA LEU A 8 12.25 7.33 -6.53
C LEU A 8 13.41 7.48 -5.52
N ASP A 9 13.15 7.21 -4.24
CA ASP A 9 14.08 7.49 -3.14
C ASP A 9 15.12 6.37 -2.92
N SER A 10 14.84 5.14 -3.37
CA SER A 10 15.74 3.99 -3.16
C SER A 10 15.56 2.91 -4.22
N ALA A 11 16.57 2.05 -4.36
CA ALA A 11 16.57 0.92 -5.28
C ALA A 11 15.59 -0.21 -4.88
N LEU A 12 15.09 -0.19 -3.64
CA LEU A 12 14.11 -1.15 -3.15
C LEU A 12 12.68 -0.64 -3.37
N PRO A 13 11.75 -1.49 -3.81
CA PRO A 13 10.36 -1.09 -3.97
C PRO A 13 9.67 -0.89 -2.62
N VAL A 14 8.59 -0.12 -2.64
CA VAL A 14 7.60 -0.10 -1.55
C VAL A 14 6.65 -1.26 -1.75
N GLU A 15 6.50 -2.10 -0.73
CA GLU A 15 5.61 -3.26 -0.76
C GLU A 15 4.39 -2.99 0.14
N VAL A 16 3.19 -3.26 -0.36
CA VAL A 16 1.94 -3.11 0.40
C VAL A 16 1.19 -4.43 0.38
N THR A 17 0.94 -4.99 1.57
CA THR A 17 0.25 -6.27 1.75
C THR A 17 -1.05 -6.06 2.50
N LEU A 18 -2.15 -6.47 1.90
CA LEU A 18 -3.48 -6.58 2.51
C LEU A 18 -3.98 -8.00 2.29
N ASP A 19 -3.87 -8.84 3.28
CA ASP A 19 -4.27 -10.25 3.25
C ASP A 19 -5.11 -10.54 4.50
N GLU A 20 -6.43 -10.43 4.35
CA GLU A 20 -7.38 -10.59 5.45
C GLU A 20 -7.44 -12.04 5.94
N ASP A 21 -7.32 -13.01 5.04
CA ASP A 21 -7.35 -14.44 5.36
C ASP A 21 -6.24 -14.83 6.33
N ASN A 22 -5.06 -14.21 6.18
CA ASN A 22 -3.91 -14.42 7.07
C ASN A 22 -3.73 -13.30 8.11
N GLY A 23 -4.65 -12.32 8.17
CA GLY A 23 -4.58 -11.18 9.08
C GLY A 23 -3.35 -10.29 8.89
N ARG A 24 -2.81 -10.20 7.67
CA ARG A 24 -1.61 -9.42 7.36
C ARG A 24 -1.98 -8.09 6.71
N TYR A 25 -1.68 -7.02 7.42
CA TYR A 25 -1.78 -5.65 6.93
C TYR A 25 -0.45 -4.97 7.20
N MET A 26 0.40 -4.87 6.18
CA MET A 26 1.75 -4.35 6.36
C MET A 26 2.24 -3.58 5.15
N ILE A 27 3.12 -2.61 5.42
CA ILE A 27 3.85 -1.85 4.42
C ILE A 27 5.32 -2.05 4.68
N ARG A 28 6.08 -2.34 3.63
CA ARG A 28 7.54 -2.27 3.64
C ARG A 28 7.97 -1.08 2.80
N LYS A 29 8.70 -0.16 3.40
CA LYS A 29 9.23 1.02 2.72
C LYS A 29 10.55 0.70 2.02
N SER A 30 10.92 1.57 1.08
CA SER A 30 12.15 1.48 0.29
C SER A 30 13.43 1.68 1.12
N ASP A 31 13.29 2.22 2.35
CA ASP A 31 14.36 2.38 3.35
C ASP A 31 14.55 1.13 4.25
N THR A 32 13.91 0.00 3.91
CA THR A 32 13.87 -1.26 4.66
C THR A 32 13.06 -1.27 5.95
N SER A 33 12.54 -0.12 6.38
CA SER A 33 11.59 -0.07 7.50
C SER A 33 10.18 -0.50 7.06
N GLY A 34 9.29 -0.70 8.01
CA GLY A 34 7.93 -1.13 7.70
C GLY A 34 6.96 -0.87 8.84
N GLU A 35 5.68 -0.83 8.49
CA GLU A 35 4.57 -0.56 9.38
C GLU A 35 3.61 -1.75 9.35
N TYR A 36 3.07 -2.11 10.51
CA TYR A 36 2.04 -3.13 10.66
C TYR A 36 0.76 -2.50 11.18
N PHE A 37 -0.38 -2.99 10.71
CA PHE A 37 -1.69 -2.48 11.04
C PHE A 37 -2.61 -3.60 11.54
N ASN A 38 -3.64 -3.23 12.30
CA ASN A 38 -4.61 -4.19 12.83
C ASN A 38 -5.81 -4.36 11.90
N SER A 39 -5.95 -3.50 10.88
CA SER A 39 -7.04 -3.57 9.92
C SER A 39 -6.66 -2.99 8.55
N ALA A 40 -7.41 -3.40 7.52
CA ALA A 40 -7.31 -2.82 6.19
C ALA A 40 -7.54 -1.30 6.19
N ASN A 41 -8.48 -0.80 6.99
CA ASN A 41 -8.78 0.63 7.05
C ASN A 41 -7.59 1.44 7.58
N GLU A 42 -6.94 0.97 8.65
CA GLU A 42 -5.74 1.62 9.20
C GLU A 42 -4.62 1.70 8.16
N LEU A 43 -4.32 0.59 7.47
CA LEU A 43 -3.33 0.53 6.40
C LEU A 43 -3.64 1.56 5.31
N ILE A 44 -4.89 1.60 4.84
CA ILE A 44 -5.27 2.44 3.69
C ILE A 44 -5.23 3.93 4.04
N GLN A 45 -5.65 4.30 5.25
CA GLN A 45 -5.51 5.67 5.74
C GLN A 45 -4.05 6.07 5.87
N TRP A 46 -3.20 5.16 6.36
CA TRP A 46 -1.77 5.41 6.47
C TRP A 46 -1.13 5.64 5.10
N VAL A 47 -1.42 4.79 4.09
CA VAL A 47 -0.91 4.97 2.71
C VAL A 47 -1.31 6.34 2.15
N LYS A 48 -2.57 6.75 2.29
CA LYS A 48 -3.06 8.05 1.79
C LYS A 48 -2.45 9.24 2.50
N THR A 49 -2.02 9.07 3.75
CA THR A 49 -1.45 10.15 4.57
C THR A 49 0.06 10.29 4.36
N ASN A 50 0.76 9.17 4.17
CA ASN A 50 2.24 9.14 4.17
C ASN A 50 2.85 9.04 2.78
N PHE A 51 2.09 8.62 1.76
CA PHE A 51 2.59 8.52 0.40
C PHE A 51 1.82 9.43 -0.56
N SER A 52 2.54 9.93 -1.54
CA SER A 52 2.06 10.72 -2.66
C SER A 52 2.50 10.11 -3.98
N ALA A 53 1.75 10.35 -5.05
CA ALA A 53 2.03 9.75 -6.36
C ALA A 53 3.39 10.19 -6.95
N GLU A 54 3.89 11.35 -6.53
CA GLU A 54 5.16 11.94 -6.98
C GLU A 54 6.40 11.22 -6.42
N GLU A 55 6.25 10.39 -5.38
CA GLU A 55 7.33 9.62 -4.78
C GLU A 55 7.63 8.32 -5.56
N PHE A 56 6.80 7.98 -6.54
CA PHE A 56 6.90 6.73 -7.30
C PHE A 56 7.34 6.96 -8.75
N CYS A 57 8.01 5.96 -9.31
CA CYS A 57 8.51 5.98 -10.69
C CYS A 57 7.36 6.09 -11.71
N ASP A 58 6.21 5.48 -11.41
CA ASP A 58 4.98 5.60 -12.18
C ASP A 58 3.80 6.00 -11.26
N PRO A 59 3.34 7.26 -11.32
CA PRO A 59 2.20 7.75 -10.55
C PRO A 59 0.93 6.90 -10.74
N ARG A 60 0.77 6.25 -11.90
CA ARG A 60 -0.40 5.44 -12.22
C ARG A 60 -0.46 4.16 -11.39
N GLU A 61 0.70 3.60 -11.03
CA GLU A 61 0.76 2.42 -10.15
C GLU A 61 0.25 2.76 -8.76
N TYR A 62 0.65 3.92 -8.22
CA TYR A 62 0.15 4.43 -6.95
C TYR A 62 -1.38 4.67 -7.00
N HIS A 63 -1.87 5.37 -8.02
CA HIS A 63 -3.31 5.62 -8.15
C HIS A 63 -4.12 4.32 -8.30
N GLY A 64 -3.62 3.36 -9.09
CA GLY A 64 -4.24 2.05 -9.25
C GLY A 64 -4.29 1.24 -7.95
N MET A 65 -3.22 1.29 -7.15
CA MET A 65 -3.19 0.68 -5.82
C MET A 65 -4.23 1.33 -4.91
N ILE A 66 -4.24 2.67 -4.79
CA ILE A 66 -5.21 3.40 -3.95
C ILE A 66 -6.65 3.08 -4.34
N GLN A 67 -6.93 2.98 -5.64
CA GLN A 67 -8.26 2.63 -6.12
C GLN A 67 -8.66 1.23 -5.65
N LYS A 68 -7.83 0.20 -5.89
CA LYS A 68 -8.12 -1.18 -5.46
C LYS A 68 -8.29 -1.30 -3.95
N LEU A 69 -7.43 -0.64 -3.19
CA LEU A 69 -7.52 -0.58 -1.73
C LEU A 69 -8.81 0.10 -1.26
N THR A 70 -9.21 1.20 -1.90
CA THR A 70 -10.44 1.90 -1.54
C THR A 70 -11.68 1.08 -1.93
N ASP A 71 -11.66 0.43 -3.10
CA ASP A 71 -12.71 -0.46 -3.56
C ASP A 71 -12.91 -1.63 -2.58
N TYR A 72 -11.82 -2.16 -2.02
CA TYR A 72 -11.87 -3.17 -0.95
C TYR A 72 -12.63 -2.69 0.29
N LEU A 73 -12.39 -1.46 0.76
CA LEU A 73 -13.10 -0.92 1.93
C LEU A 73 -14.60 -0.76 1.70
N VAL A 74 -14.99 -0.45 0.46
CA VAL A 74 -16.41 -0.29 0.12
C VAL A 74 -17.06 -1.65 -0.12
N ASN A 75 -16.34 -2.59 -0.74
CA ASN A 75 -16.84 -3.91 -1.12
C ASN A 75 -15.82 -5.02 -0.76
N PRO A 76 -15.75 -5.43 0.51
CA PRO A 76 -14.78 -6.45 0.95
C PRO A 76 -15.12 -7.88 0.50
N ASN A 77 -16.27 -8.11 -0.16
CA ASN A 77 -16.77 -9.43 -0.57
C ASN A 77 -16.79 -9.66 -2.10
N LEU A 78 -16.05 -8.86 -2.86
CA LEU A 78 -16.05 -8.89 -4.33
C LEU A 78 -14.84 -9.66 -4.89
#